data_AF-A0A261WB48-F1
#
_entry.id   AF-A0A261WB48-F1
#
_cell.length_a   1.000
_cell.length_b   1.000
_cell.length_c   1.000
_cell.angle_alpha   90.00
_cell.angle_beta   90.00
_cell.angle_gamma   90.00
#
_symmetry.space_group_name_H-M   'P 1'
#
loop_
_entity.id
_entity.type
_entity.pdbx_description
1 polymer ?
#
loop_
_entity_poly.entity_id
_entity_poly.type
_entity_poly.pdbx_seq_one_letter_code
_entity_poly.pdbx_strand_id
1 'polypeptide(L)'
;MINSIRGGAGTSAYHTQPQPFDELKLKPEVIEKKTERLKDKGYFSVRMSESTKSYLHQRSTLSNPAWRNQTVGQVIDLTGTDYERSVTAVAKDIATRLTGKQEQLKPQEFQLRRAKNQGADKWHQDKEPKKVICIATVEGRGTEFVKPSESKKLFETGEYAEMIPKNAEAIAQKTNEAKKDRVYFFAGKGITEESIPKLVHRSPHESGRAIFMARWK
;
A
#
# COMPACT_ATOMS: atom_id res chain seq x y z
N MET A 1 -61.24 1.83 -27.66
CA MET A 1 -59.93 1.87 -28.34
C MET A 1 -58.93 2.43 -27.36
N ILE A 2 -57.89 1.66 -27.04
CA ILE A 2 -56.96 1.89 -25.93
C ILE A 2 -55.84 2.83 -26.40
N ASN A 3 -55.50 3.79 -25.54
CA ASN A 3 -54.42 4.77 -25.71
C ASN A 3 -53.05 4.09 -25.91
N SER A 4 -52.37 4.47 -26.99
CA SER A 4 -50.92 4.27 -27.15
C SER A 4 -50.17 5.14 -26.16
N ILE A 5 -49.41 4.52 -25.25
CA ILE A 5 -48.29 5.16 -24.56
C ILE A 5 -47.06 4.30 -24.81
N ARG A 6 -46.07 4.91 -25.47
CA ARG A 6 -44.73 4.40 -25.72
C ARG A 6 -44.12 3.87 -24.41
N GLY A 7 -43.77 2.59 -24.40
CA GLY A 7 -42.88 2.02 -23.39
C GLY A 7 -41.53 2.74 -23.44
N GLY A 8 -41.19 3.41 -22.35
CA GLY A 8 -39.90 4.05 -22.17
C GLY A 8 -38.77 3.04 -22.28
N ALA A 9 -37.73 3.42 -23.00
CA ALA A 9 -36.45 2.73 -23.03
C ALA A 9 -35.95 2.57 -21.60
N GLY A 10 -35.90 1.34 -21.11
CA GLY A 10 -35.23 1.01 -19.86
C GLY A 10 -33.79 1.51 -19.94
N THR A 11 -33.43 2.38 -19.01
CA THR A 11 -32.07 2.81 -18.77
C THR A 11 -31.21 1.57 -18.55
N SER A 12 -30.41 1.21 -19.57
CA SER A 12 -29.37 0.20 -19.44
C SER A 12 -28.48 0.61 -18.28
N ALA A 13 -28.56 -0.13 -17.17
CA ALA A 13 -27.56 -0.05 -16.12
C ALA A 13 -26.27 -0.58 -16.74
N TYR A 14 -25.45 0.31 -17.28
CA TYR A 14 -24.08 0.00 -17.67
C TYR A 14 -23.37 -0.47 -16.40
N HIS A 15 -23.37 -1.78 -16.15
CA HIS A 15 -22.48 -2.39 -15.18
C HIS A 15 -21.06 -2.18 -15.71
N THR A 16 -20.43 -1.08 -15.30
CA THR A 16 -19.03 -0.83 -15.57
C THR A 16 -18.22 -1.97 -14.95
N GLN A 17 -17.42 -2.62 -15.79
CA GLN A 17 -16.51 -3.67 -15.33
C GLN A 17 -15.58 -3.09 -14.24
N PRO A 18 -15.40 -3.79 -13.10
CA PRO A 18 -14.54 -3.31 -12.02
C PRO A 18 -13.13 -2.99 -12.53
N GLN A 19 -12.69 -1.76 -12.28
CA GLN A 19 -11.36 -1.31 -12.70
C GLN A 19 -10.32 -1.65 -11.61
N PRO A 20 -9.05 -1.83 -12.00
CA PRO A 20 -7.96 -1.98 -11.05
C PRO A 20 -7.96 -0.85 -10.01
N PHE A 21 -7.73 -1.22 -8.75
CA PHE A 21 -7.69 -0.34 -7.59
C PHE A 21 -9.00 0.35 -7.20
N ASP A 22 -10.15 -0.03 -7.78
CA ASP A 22 -11.45 0.53 -7.37
C ASP A 22 -11.73 0.34 -5.88
N GLU A 23 -11.28 -0.77 -5.27
CA GLU A 23 -11.42 -1.00 -3.82
C GLU A 23 -10.66 0.03 -2.96
N LEU A 24 -9.72 0.77 -3.54
CA LEU A 24 -8.94 1.81 -2.87
C LEU A 24 -9.57 3.19 -3.01
N LYS A 25 -10.61 3.36 -3.84
CA LYS A 25 -11.43 4.58 -3.94
C LYS A 25 -12.41 4.63 -2.77
N LEU A 26 -11.86 4.81 -1.59
CA LEU A 26 -12.62 4.76 -0.34
C LEU A 26 -13.60 5.93 -0.25
N LYS A 27 -14.83 5.65 0.19
CA LYS A 27 -15.81 6.68 0.52
C LYS A 27 -15.41 7.44 1.81
N PRO A 28 -15.85 8.69 2.02
CA PRO A 28 -15.47 9.50 3.18
C PRO A 28 -15.65 8.82 4.55
N GLU A 29 -16.76 8.11 4.74
CA GLU A 29 -17.06 7.37 5.98
C GLU A 29 -16.11 6.18 6.21
N VAL A 30 -15.64 5.55 5.13
CA VAL A 30 -14.65 4.48 5.21
C VAL A 30 -13.28 5.06 5.50
N ILE A 31 -12.91 6.17 4.85
CA ILE A 31 -11.66 6.89 5.11
C ILE A 31 -11.56 7.24 6.59
N GLU A 32 -12.63 7.78 7.18
CA GLU A 32 -12.67 8.10 8.62
C GLU A 32 -12.32 6.89 9.50
N LYS A 33 -13.05 5.78 9.30
CA LYS A 33 -12.82 4.55 10.06
C LYS A 33 -11.40 3.99 9.87
N LYS A 34 -10.85 4.09 8.66
CA LYS A 34 -9.49 3.62 8.35
C LYS A 34 -8.42 4.53 8.97
N THR A 35 -8.65 5.84 8.98
CA THR A 35 -7.80 6.84 9.61
C THR A 35 -7.73 6.63 11.12
N GLU A 36 -8.85 6.40 11.80
CA GLU A 36 -8.83 6.07 13.23
C GLU A 36 -8.06 4.77 13.51
N ARG A 37 -8.18 3.79 12.61
CA ARG A 37 -7.37 2.56 12.70
C ARG A 37 -5.87 2.80 12.47
N LEU A 38 -5.48 3.78 11.65
CA LEU A 38 -4.08 4.20 11.52
C LEU A 38 -3.57 4.81 12.82
N LYS A 39 -4.35 5.69 13.45
CA LYS A 39 -3.97 6.32 14.73
C LYS A 39 -3.74 5.27 15.83
N ASP A 40 -4.64 4.29 15.91
CA ASP A 40 -4.55 3.20 16.90
C ASP A 40 -3.42 2.20 16.58
N LYS A 41 -3.40 1.65 15.35
CA LYS A 41 -2.58 0.47 15.01
C LYS A 41 -1.35 0.78 14.18
N GLY A 42 -1.19 2.00 13.69
CA GLY A 42 -0.17 2.40 12.72
C GLY A 42 -0.39 1.89 11.30
N TYR A 43 -1.37 1.00 11.07
CA TYR A 43 -1.67 0.45 9.75
C TYR A 43 -3.13 -0.02 9.61
N PHE A 44 -3.61 -0.10 8.37
CA PHE A 44 -4.80 -0.89 8.01
C PHE A 44 -4.56 -1.64 6.71
N SER A 45 -5.51 -2.49 6.34
CA SER A 45 -5.54 -3.11 5.01
C SER A 45 -6.91 -3.07 4.36
N VAL A 46 -6.89 -3.18 3.03
CA VAL A 46 -8.03 -3.36 2.13
C VAL A 46 -7.81 -4.66 1.37
N ARG A 47 -8.87 -5.46 1.20
CA ARG A 47 -8.78 -6.71 0.41
C ARG A 47 -8.72 -6.34 -1.07
N MET A 48 -7.76 -6.91 -1.79
CA MET A 48 -7.64 -6.70 -3.24
C MET A 48 -8.79 -7.37 -3.98
N SER A 49 -9.34 -6.65 -4.95
CA SER A 49 -10.29 -7.22 -5.92
C SER A 49 -9.57 -8.16 -6.89
N GLU A 50 -10.29 -9.06 -7.55
CA GLU A 50 -9.71 -9.90 -8.61
C GLU A 50 -9.21 -9.07 -9.79
N SER A 51 -9.84 -7.92 -10.07
CA SER A 51 -9.39 -6.97 -11.10
C SER A 51 -8.00 -6.41 -10.78
N THR A 52 -7.78 -5.94 -9.55
CA THR A 52 -6.46 -5.46 -9.09
C THR A 52 -5.42 -6.57 -9.11
N LYS A 53 -5.76 -7.77 -8.58
CA LYS A 53 -4.82 -8.91 -8.58
C LYS A 53 -4.40 -9.28 -9.99
N SER A 54 -5.36 -9.44 -10.89
CA SER A 54 -5.11 -9.81 -12.29
C SER A 54 -4.28 -8.76 -13.00
N TYR A 55 -4.61 -7.47 -12.83
CA TYR A 55 -3.85 -6.37 -13.39
C TYR A 55 -2.40 -6.35 -12.90
N LEU A 56 -2.19 -6.41 -11.59
CA LEU A 56 -0.85 -6.40 -11.00
C LEU A 56 -0.04 -7.62 -11.44
N HIS A 57 -0.65 -8.81 -11.48
CA HIS A 57 -0.01 -10.04 -11.91
C HIS A 57 0.38 -9.99 -13.40
N GLN A 58 -0.52 -9.56 -14.29
CA GLN A 58 -0.21 -9.38 -15.71
C GLN A 58 0.94 -8.39 -15.93
N ARG A 59 1.02 -7.34 -15.12
CA ARG A 59 2.12 -6.39 -15.16
C ARG A 59 3.42 -6.97 -14.59
N SER A 60 3.36 -7.94 -13.67
CA SER A 60 4.53 -8.58 -13.02
C SER A 60 5.07 -9.82 -13.72
N THR A 61 4.31 -10.44 -14.63
CA THR A 61 4.74 -11.66 -15.34
C THR A 61 5.87 -11.41 -16.34
N LEU A 62 6.76 -12.40 -16.50
CA LEU A 62 7.89 -12.42 -17.45
C LEU A 62 7.49 -12.33 -18.93
N SER A 63 6.21 -12.53 -19.26
CA SER A 63 5.66 -12.26 -20.59
C SER A 63 5.70 -10.78 -20.95
N ASN A 64 5.76 -9.88 -19.95
CA ASN A 64 5.99 -8.46 -20.16
C ASN A 64 7.49 -8.23 -20.51
N PRO A 65 7.79 -7.72 -21.72
CA PRO A 65 9.15 -7.53 -22.21
C PRO A 65 10.05 -6.71 -21.29
N ALA A 66 9.46 -5.83 -20.46
CA ALA A 66 10.18 -5.02 -19.47
C ALA A 66 10.96 -5.86 -18.44
N TRP A 67 10.66 -7.15 -18.28
CA TRP A 67 11.31 -8.03 -17.30
C TRP A 67 12.30 -9.05 -17.91
N ARG A 68 12.43 -9.12 -19.24
CA ARG A 68 13.18 -10.22 -19.90
C ARG A 68 14.69 -10.20 -19.66
N ASN A 69 15.27 -9.01 -19.46
CA ASN A 69 16.73 -8.87 -19.45
C ASN A 69 17.33 -8.79 -18.03
N GLN A 70 16.54 -8.42 -17.02
CA GLN A 70 16.92 -8.44 -15.61
C GLN A 70 15.67 -8.70 -14.75
N THR A 71 15.61 -9.83 -14.07
CA THR A 71 14.41 -10.26 -13.31
C THR A 71 14.31 -9.64 -11.91
N VAL A 72 15.34 -8.91 -11.49
CA VAL A 72 15.53 -8.41 -10.12
C VAL A 72 15.98 -6.95 -10.15
N GLY A 73 15.39 -6.10 -9.31
CA GLY A 73 15.69 -4.66 -9.23
C GLY A 73 14.95 -3.77 -10.24
N GLN A 74 14.17 -4.38 -11.13
CA GLN A 74 13.37 -3.68 -12.14
C GLN A 74 12.11 -3.04 -11.54
N VAL A 75 11.68 -1.96 -12.19
CA VAL A 75 10.54 -1.13 -11.78
C VAL A 75 9.66 -0.86 -13.00
N ILE A 76 8.35 -1.05 -12.84
CA ILE A 76 7.34 -0.48 -13.74
C ILE A 76 6.68 0.68 -13.01
N ASP A 77 6.90 1.88 -13.53
CA ASP A 77 6.23 3.08 -13.06
C ASP A 77 4.78 3.12 -13.58
N LEU A 78 3.84 3.34 -12.67
CA LEU A 78 2.40 3.46 -12.93
C LEU A 78 1.89 4.87 -12.58
N THR A 79 2.79 5.85 -12.38
CA THR A 79 2.44 7.26 -12.16
C THR A 79 1.74 7.88 -13.37
N GLY A 80 0.92 8.92 -13.15
CA GLY A 80 0.18 9.61 -14.21
C GLY A 80 -1.06 8.88 -14.74
N THR A 81 -1.30 7.65 -14.26
CA THR A 81 -2.51 6.87 -14.57
C THR A 81 -3.74 7.40 -13.81
N ASP A 82 -4.94 7.10 -14.31
CA ASP A 82 -6.20 7.39 -13.58
C ASP A 82 -6.27 6.67 -12.22
N TYR A 83 -5.65 5.50 -12.13
CA TYR A 83 -5.55 4.72 -10.89
C TYR A 83 -4.72 5.48 -9.85
N GLU A 84 -3.54 5.98 -10.23
CA GLU A 84 -2.70 6.79 -9.36
C GLU A 84 -3.45 8.03 -8.87
N ARG A 85 -4.06 8.82 -9.77
CA ARG A 85 -4.84 10.01 -9.39
C ARG A 85 -5.90 9.71 -8.35
N SER A 86 -6.66 8.64 -8.54
CA SER A 86 -7.76 8.25 -7.65
C SER A 86 -7.27 7.79 -6.28
N VAL A 87 -6.20 7.00 -6.23
CA VAL A 87 -5.62 6.53 -4.96
C VAL A 87 -4.92 7.68 -4.23
N THR A 88 -4.28 8.60 -4.96
CA THR A 88 -3.66 9.81 -4.40
C THR A 88 -4.69 10.71 -3.71
N ALA A 89 -5.90 10.84 -4.26
CA ALA A 89 -6.98 11.57 -3.59
C ALA A 89 -7.31 10.97 -2.22
N VAL A 90 -7.41 9.64 -2.13
CA VAL A 90 -7.67 8.95 -0.86
C VAL A 90 -6.48 9.08 0.10
N ALA A 91 -5.24 8.97 -0.39
CA ALA A 91 -4.06 9.20 0.44
C ALA A 91 -4.04 10.63 1.00
N LYS A 92 -4.45 11.63 0.20
CA LYS A 92 -4.54 13.04 0.60
C LYS A 92 -5.57 13.25 1.71
N ASP A 93 -6.75 12.63 1.58
CA ASP A 93 -7.80 12.72 2.59
C ASP A 93 -7.39 12.04 3.90
N ILE A 94 -6.71 10.88 3.81
CA ILE A 94 -6.11 10.23 4.98
C ILE A 94 -5.08 11.16 5.64
N ALA A 95 -4.12 11.69 4.88
CA ALA A 95 -3.07 12.56 5.42
C ALA A 95 -3.67 13.83 6.05
N THR A 96 -4.62 14.47 5.38
CA THR A 96 -5.33 15.66 5.88
C THR A 96 -6.04 15.39 7.21
N ARG A 97 -6.73 14.25 7.32
CA ARG A 97 -7.40 13.87 8.57
C ARG A 97 -6.43 13.48 9.68
N LEU A 98 -5.26 12.95 9.33
CA LEU A 98 -4.22 12.61 10.30
C LEU A 98 -3.49 13.84 10.84
N THR A 99 -3.24 14.86 10.01
CA THR A 99 -2.51 16.07 10.41
C THR A 99 -3.43 17.21 10.85
N GLY A 100 -4.73 17.14 10.55
CA GLY A 100 -5.69 18.21 10.80
C GLY A 100 -5.51 19.43 9.89
N LYS A 101 -4.63 19.34 8.88
CA LYS A 101 -4.34 20.41 7.91
C LYS A 101 -4.51 19.89 6.50
N GLN A 102 -4.95 20.74 5.59
CA GLN A 102 -5.08 20.34 4.19
C GLN A 102 -3.69 20.01 3.62
N GLU A 103 -3.46 18.74 3.30
CA GLU A 103 -2.20 18.27 2.76
C GLU A 103 -2.19 18.37 1.23
N GLN A 104 -1.09 18.83 0.65
CA GLN A 104 -0.82 18.63 -0.77
C GLN A 104 0.12 17.43 -0.92
N LEU A 105 -0.43 16.27 -1.25
CA LEU A 105 0.37 15.08 -1.51
C LEU A 105 0.81 15.04 -2.97
N LYS A 106 2.09 14.76 -3.18
CA LYS A 106 2.61 14.37 -4.50
C LYS A 106 2.99 12.89 -4.47
N PRO A 107 2.55 12.08 -5.45
CA PRO A 107 3.04 10.72 -5.60
C PRO A 107 4.56 10.81 -5.83
N GLN A 108 5.33 10.16 -4.97
CA GLN A 108 6.75 9.96 -5.21
C GLN A 108 7.00 8.62 -5.90
N GLU A 109 6.17 7.65 -5.57
CA GLU A 109 6.24 6.30 -6.11
C GLU A 109 4.80 5.84 -6.30
N PHE A 110 4.52 5.23 -7.45
CA PHE A 110 3.30 4.48 -7.68
C PHE A 110 3.65 3.41 -8.71
N GLN A 111 4.20 2.29 -8.24
CA GLN A 111 4.99 1.42 -9.10
C GLN A 111 4.94 -0.04 -8.67
N LEU A 112 5.16 -0.91 -9.64
CA LEU A 112 5.41 -2.33 -9.43
C LEU A 112 6.93 -2.58 -9.43
N ARG A 113 7.43 -3.40 -8.52
CA ARG A 113 8.87 -3.67 -8.36
C ARG A 113 9.13 -5.16 -8.28
N ARG A 114 10.20 -5.63 -8.92
CA ARG A 114 10.86 -6.91 -8.58
C ARG A 114 11.97 -6.61 -7.59
N ALA A 115 11.82 -7.03 -6.34
CA ALA A 115 12.74 -6.63 -5.29
C ALA A 115 14.12 -7.29 -5.44
N LYS A 116 15.18 -6.47 -5.37
CA LYS A 116 16.60 -6.89 -5.30
C LYS A 116 17.07 -7.23 -3.89
N ASN A 117 16.23 -6.97 -2.88
CA ASN A 117 16.46 -7.13 -1.45
C ASN A 117 17.62 -6.38 -0.81
N GLN A 118 18.53 -5.74 -1.56
CA GLN A 118 19.65 -5.01 -0.96
C GLN A 118 19.14 -3.88 -0.04
N GLY A 119 19.37 -4.05 1.28
CA GLY A 119 19.08 -3.07 2.33
C GLY A 119 17.64 -3.03 2.83
N ALA A 120 16.67 -3.48 2.01
CA ALA A 120 15.26 -3.51 2.39
C ALA A 120 14.89 -4.71 3.28
N ASP A 121 15.78 -5.71 3.38
CA ASP A 121 15.66 -6.89 4.25
C ASP A 121 16.09 -6.61 5.70
N LYS A 122 16.66 -5.45 5.97
CA LYS A 122 16.84 -4.92 7.32
C LYS A 122 15.54 -4.36 7.86
N TRP A 123 15.33 -4.49 9.17
CA TRP A 123 14.21 -3.86 9.87
C TRP A 123 14.36 -2.35 9.84
N HIS A 124 13.33 -1.65 9.39
CA HIS A 124 13.35 -0.20 9.29
C HIS A 124 11.96 0.40 9.48
N GLN A 125 11.94 1.72 9.66
CA GLN A 125 10.76 2.55 9.46
C GLN A 125 10.99 3.42 8.22
N ASP A 126 9.96 3.57 7.39
CA ASP A 126 10.09 4.40 6.19
C ASP A 126 10.35 5.86 6.56
N LYS A 127 11.43 6.43 5.99
CA LYS A 127 11.92 7.78 6.29
C LYS A 127 10.99 8.88 5.82
N GLU A 128 11.13 10.05 6.42
CA GLU A 128 10.59 11.29 5.88
C GLU A 128 11.24 11.64 4.51
N PRO A 129 10.55 12.41 3.63
CA PRO A 129 9.26 13.06 3.81
C PRO A 129 8.06 12.20 3.40
N LYS A 130 8.04 10.89 3.67
CA LYS A 130 6.90 10.04 3.33
C LYS A 130 5.74 10.24 4.31
N LYS A 131 4.56 10.60 3.80
CA LYS A 131 3.35 10.79 4.61
C LYS A 131 2.50 9.53 4.67
N VAL A 132 2.04 9.04 3.53
CA VAL A 132 1.25 7.81 3.43
C VAL A 132 2.00 6.82 2.55
N ILE A 133 1.90 5.54 2.91
CA ILE A 133 2.58 4.46 2.21
C ILE A 133 1.59 3.32 2.03
N CYS A 134 1.59 2.77 0.83
CA CYS A 134 0.72 1.72 0.37
C CYS A 134 1.58 0.61 -0.24
N ILE A 135 1.42 -0.62 0.24
CA ILE A 135 2.18 -1.78 -0.24
C ILE A 135 1.27 -2.98 -0.43
N ALA A 136 1.47 -3.72 -1.51
CA ALA A 136 0.84 -5.01 -1.74
C ALA A 136 1.85 -6.01 -2.27
N THR A 137 1.70 -7.27 -1.86
CA THR A 137 2.51 -8.37 -2.39
C THR A 137 1.80 -8.95 -3.60
N VAL A 138 2.50 -9.02 -4.73
CA VAL A 138 1.98 -9.55 -6.00
C VAL A 138 2.48 -10.98 -6.19
N GLU A 139 3.78 -11.22 -6.00
CA GLU A 139 4.41 -12.54 -6.06
C GLU A 139 5.45 -12.69 -4.95
N GLY A 140 5.70 -13.92 -4.50
CA GLY A 140 6.61 -14.22 -3.38
C GLY A 140 5.97 -14.00 -2.01
N ARG A 141 6.80 -13.89 -0.97
CA ARG A 141 6.39 -13.66 0.43
C ARG A 141 6.04 -12.20 0.70
N GLY A 142 5.15 -12.03 1.67
CA GLY A 142 4.71 -10.73 2.13
C GLY A 142 5.79 -9.94 2.85
N THR A 143 5.67 -8.61 2.82
CA THR A 143 6.46 -7.74 3.70
C THR A 143 6.27 -8.17 5.16
N GLU A 144 7.38 -8.34 5.87
CA GLU A 144 7.38 -8.72 7.28
C GLU A 144 7.27 -7.46 8.13
N PHE A 145 6.45 -7.49 9.17
CA PHE A 145 6.25 -6.34 10.05
C PHE A 145 5.99 -6.77 11.50
N VAL A 146 6.30 -5.89 12.43
CA VAL A 146 5.96 -6.04 13.85
C VAL A 146 4.92 -4.99 14.22
N LYS A 147 3.93 -5.38 15.02
CA LYS A 147 2.88 -4.46 15.46
C LYS A 147 3.49 -3.30 16.26
N PRO A 148 3.03 -2.05 16.09
CA PRO A 148 3.65 -0.92 16.78
C PRO A 148 3.60 -0.98 18.32
N SER A 149 2.62 -1.67 18.89
CA SER A 149 2.54 -1.90 20.34
C SER A 149 3.69 -2.78 20.88
N GLU A 150 4.34 -3.56 20.02
CA GLU A 150 5.43 -4.47 20.37
C GLU A 150 6.79 -3.91 19.95
N SER A 151 6.83 -3.05 18.93
CA SER A 151 8.09 -2.60 18.30
C SER A 151 9.04 -1.89 19.26
N LYS A 152 8.56 -0.99 20.13
CA LYS A 152 9.40 -0.25 21.10
C LYS A 152 10.18 -1.16 22.06
N LYS A 153 9.62 -2.33 22.38
CA LYS A 153 10.26 -3.30 23.29
C LYS A 153 11.26 -4.20 22.56
N LEU A 154 11.08 -4.38 21.26
CA LEU A 154 11.83 -5.34 20.45
C LEU A 154 12.98 -4.70 19.67
N PHE A 155 12.95 -3.39 19.43
CA PHE A 155 13.94 -2.70 18.60
C PHE A 155 14.57 -1.50 19.32
N GLU A 156 15.81 -1.21 18.95
CA GLU A 156 16.50 0.07 19.18
C GLU A 156 16.51 0.89 17.90
N THR A 157 16.56 2.21 18.04
CA THR A 157 16.73 3.09 16.88
C THR A 157 18.21 3.10 16.49
N GLY A 158 18.51 2.59 15.30
CA GLY A 158 19.83 2.71 14.70
C GLY A 158 19.97 3.99 13.88
N GLU A 159 21.07 4.11 13.16
CA GLU A 159 21.24 5.19 12.21
C GLU A 159 20.27 5.05 11.04
N TYR A 160 19.96 6.16 10.37
CA TYR A 160 19.30 6.11 9.06
C TYR A 160 18.00 5.28 9.06
N ALA A 161 17.15 5.44 10.09
CA ALA A 161 15.86 4.76 10.28
C ALA A 161 15.89 3.23 10.33
N GLU A 162 17.09 2.66 10.49
CA GLU A 162 17.28 1.25 10.85
C GLU A 162 16.69 1.01 12.24
N MET A 163 16.05 -0.14 12.40
CA MET A 163 15.51 -0.60 13.67
C MET A 163 16.30 -1.85 14.07
N ILE A 164 17.19 -1.70 15.04
CA ILE A 164 18.13 -2.75 15.43
C ILE A 164 17.41 -3.76 16.32
N PRO A 165 17.36 -5.04 15.94
CA PRO A 165 16.78 -6.11 16.78
C PRO A 165 17.47 -6.23 18.15
N LYS A 166 16.71 -6.14 19.26
CA LYS A 166 17.22 -6.43 20.61
C LYS A 166 17.31 -7.93 20.89
N ASN A 167 16.32 -8.68 20.41
CA ASN A 167 16.23 -10.13 20.59
C ASN A 167 15.59 -10.77 19.35
N ALA A 168 16.38 -11.58 18.63
CA ALA A 168 15.96 -12.19 17.38
C ALA A 168 14.82 -13.20 17.55
N GLU A 169 14.82 -14.00 18.62
CA GLU A 169 13.78 -15.01 18.88
C GLU A 169 12.43 -14.35 19.20
N ALA A 170 12.44 -13.35 20.07
CA ALA A 170 11.24 -12.59 20.40
C ALA A 170 10.67 -11.88 19.16
N ILE A 171 11.55 -11.33 18.30
CA ILE A 171 11.12 -10.73 17.03
C ILE A 171 10.52 -11.77 16.10
N ALA A 172 11.12 -12.95 15.95
CA ALA A 172 10.58 -14.01 15.10
C ALA A 172 9.17 -14.41 15.53
N GLN A 173 8.92 -14.57 16.84
CA GLN A 173 7.60 -14.89 17.39
C GLN A 173 6.55 -13.79 17.17
N LYS A 174 6.98 -12.52 17.04
CA LYS A 174 6.11 -11.35 16.86
C LYS A 174 6.05 -10.84 15.42
N THR A 175 6.81 -11.46 14.53
CA THR A 175 6.83 -11.10 13.11
C THR A 175 5.54 -11.55 12.46
N ASN A 176 4.90 -10.62 11.76
CA ASN A 176 3.72 -10.88 10.94
C ASN A 176 4.12 -10.77 9.48
N GLU A 177 3.53 -11.62 8.63
CA GLU A 177 3.66 -11.51 7.18
C GLU A 177 2.42 -10.81 6.60
N ALA A 178 2.63 -9.82 5.74
CA ALA A 178 1.56 -9.17 4.99
C ALA A 178 0.84 -10.18 4.07
N LYS A 179 -0.49 -10.26 4.18
CA LYS A 179 -1.27 -11.20 3.37
C LYS A 179 -1.26 -10.80 1.90
N LYS A 180 -1.11 -11.78 1.00
CA LYS A 180 -1.05 -11.58 -0.45
C LYS A 180 -2.36 -11.13 -1.08
N ASP A 181 -3.48 -11.22 -0.37
CA ASP A 181 -4.79 -10.76 -0.85
C ASP A 181 -5.12 -9.31 -0.41
N ARG A 182 -4.13 -8.55 0.07
CA ARG A 182 -4.34 -7.26 0.70
C ARG A 182 -3.37 -6.18 0.24
N VAL A 183 -3.91 -4.97 0.20
CA VAL A 183 -3.15 -3.72 0.15
C VAL A 183 -3.08 -3.17 1.56
N TYR A 184 -1.87 -2.90 2.04
CA TYR A 184 -1.60 -2.35 3.36
C TYR A 184 -1.30 -0.86 3.26
N PHE A 185 -1.94 -0.07 4.12
CA PHE A 185 -1.67 1.35 4.30
C PHE A 185 -1.03 1.56 5.66
N PHE A 186 -0.03 2.42 5.71
CA PHE A 186 0.58 2.87 6.95
C PHE A 186 1.03 4.33 6.85
N ALA A 187 1.14 4.97 8.01
CA ALA A 187 1.70 6.32 8.10
C ALA A 187 3.23 6.26 8.01
N GLY A 188 3.79 7.02 7.07
CA GLY A 188 5.22 7.28 7.01
C GLY A 188 5.66 8.28 8.08
N LYS A 189 6.97 8.45 8.26
CA LYS A 189 7.52 9.37 9.27
C LYS A 189 7.12 10.84 9.09
N GLY A 190 6.88 11.28 7.85
CA GLY A 190 6.48 12.66 7.54
C GLY A 190 5.08 13.07 8.03
N ILE A 191 4.26 12.12 8.53
CA ILE A 191 3.06 12.47 9.31
C ILE A 191 3.47 12.62 10.77
N THR A 192 3.18 13.76 11.40
CA THR A 192 3.41 14.12 12.82
C THR A 192 3.98 12.98 13.67
N GLU A 193 5.28 13.03 13.93
CA GLU A 193 6.07 11.93 14.52
C GLU A 193 5.53 11.42 15.86
N GLU A 194 4.82 12.27 16.61
CA GLU A 194 4.39 11.99 17.98
C GLU A 194 3.04 11.27 18.10
N SER A 195 2.13 11.42 17.12
CA SER A 195 0.72 11.02 17.30
C SER A 195 0.32 9.70 16.64
N ILE A 196 1.14 9.17 15.73
CA ILE A 196 0.78 7.97 14.96
C ILE A 196 1.92 6.94 15.00
N PRO A 197 1.64 5.72 15.47
CA PRO A 197 2.64 4.67 15.51
C PRO A 197 3.19 4.35 14.10
N LYS A 198 4.51 4.36 13.95
CA LYS A 198 5.19 4.01 12.70
C LYS A 198 5.48 2.52 12.65
N LEU A 199 5.22 1.91 11.49
CA LEU A 199 5.35 0.47 11.31
C LEU A 199 6.82 0.09 11.09
N VAL A 200 7.36 -0.74 11.99
CA VAL A 200 8.66 -1.39 11.78
C VAL A 200 8.45 -2.58 10.86
N HIS A 201 9.12 -2.57 9.71
CA HIS A 201 8.94 -3.58 8.68
C HIS A 201 10.23 -3.85 7.92
N ARG A 202 10.23 -4.96 7.16
CA ARG A 202 11.30 -5.34 6.24
C ARG A 202 10.75 -6.16 5.08
N SER A 203 11.51 -6.22 4.00
CA SER A 203 11.34 -7.24 2.98
C SER A 203 11.74 -8.60 3.58
N PRO A 204 11.01 -9.68 3.26
CA PRO A 204 11.47 -11.02 3.58
C PRO A 204 12.79 -11.28 2.83
N HIS A 205 13.63 -12.17 3.38
CA HIS A 205 14.88 -12.58 2.77
C HIS A 205 14.64 -13.53 1.58
N GLU A 206 14.04 -13.00 0.50
CA GLU A 206 13.64 -13.72 -0.71
C GLU A 206 13.78 -12.82 -1.96
N SER A 207 14.70 -13.15 -2.87
CA SER A 207 14.92 -12.36 -4.08
C SER A 207 13.83 -12.59 -5.12
N GLY A 208 13.60 -11.61 -6.00
CA GLY A 208 12.69 -11.77 -7.13
C GLY A 208 11.20 -11.68 -6.79
N ARG A 209 10.82 -11.43 -5.54
CA ARG A 209 9.43 -11.13 -5.19
C ARG A 209 8.91 -9.89 -5.94
N ALA A 210 7.63 -9.88 -6.30
CA ALA A 210 6.98 -8.75 -6.94
C ALA A 210 6.09 -8.02 -5.93
N ILE A 211 6.25 -6.70 -5.83
CA ILE A 211 5.44 -5.85 -4.96
C ILE A 211 4.90 -4.65 -5.71
N PHE A 212 3.67 -4.29 -5.40
CA PHE A 212 3.16 -2.95 -5.70
C PHE A 212 3.51 -2.04 -4.52
N MET A 213 4.03 -0.85 -4.80
CA MET A 213 4.34 0.15 -3.81
C MET A 213 3.94 1.54 -4.29
N ALA A 214 3.22 2.25 -3.44
CA ALA A 214 2.91 3.65 -3.61
C ALA A 214 3.28 4.45 -2.36
N ARG A 215 3.93 5.60 -2.57
CA ARG A 215 4.41 6.47 -1.50
C ARG A 215 4.17 7.93 -1.86
N TRP A 216 3.68 8.71 -0.90
CA TRP A 216 3.39 10.13 -1.07
C TRP A 216 4.21 10.99 -0.11
N LYS A 217 4.54 12.20 -0.54
CA LYS A 217 5.18 13.26 0.27
C LYS A 217 4.31 14.51 0.29
#